data_AF-A0A9C9YVX4-F1
#
_entry.id   AF-A0A9C9YVX4-F1
#
_cell.length_a   1.000
_cell.length_b   1.000
_cell.length_c   1.000
_cell.angle_alpha   90.00
_cell.angle_beta   90.00
_cell.angle_gamma   90.00
#
_symmetry.space_group_name_H-M   'P 1'
#
loop_
_entity.id
_entity.type
_entity.pdbx_description
1 polymer ?
#
loop_
_entity_poly.entity_id
_entity_poly.type
_entity_poly.pdbx_seq_one_letter_code
_entity_poly.pdbx_strand_id
1 'polypeptide(L)'
;MAEPSSGLIETVQRNCDISDAHHAANYTLCTYLMKMRELYRWARGLPLDASLPREAVGEWVREREIYWEEIAEEAFQPIRLDDEAFDPFDQDGINARLRDSGMVYSAGLGQGATPHFFLAELHERRAVKGYEIWVSGKELARDLISPPAMTRDNQIFMRRESIRRTLWERVQEWRWNRLDNAMGRALKAHGLDEALDPGLERLTDDQMKLALWHEIGEVEARRLLPDHWSDWVYLLAGTPAELRLRALRDNLADALRTLPALLDDDPRLLHLYFGLMTPMRKQLQPALVEGYQRWIDGDGGEAIREAAARGREHWAERIGHLAASAPPEEADEDLVREVVGAIDAGALR
;
A
#
# COMPACT_ATOMS: atom_id res chain seq x y z
N MET A 1 22.84 -18.77 -11.45
CA MET A 1 21.85 -18.45 -10.39
C MET A 1 21.12 -19.74 -10.12
N ALA A 2 21.05 -20.19 -8.87
CA ALA A 2 20.26 -21.37 -8.53
C ALA A 2 18.78 -20.99 -8.70
N GLU A 3 18.02 -21.78 -9.46
CA GLU A 3 16.57 -21.63 -9.49
C GLU A 3 16.02 -21.87 -8.07
N PRO A 4 15.01 -21.11 -7.62
CA PRO A 4 14.37 -21.36 -6.35
C PRO A 4 13.91 -22.82 -6.30
N SER A 5 14.07 -23.48 -5.14
CA SER A 5 13.38 -24.75 -4.95
C SER A 5 11.89 -24.47 -5.08
N SER A 6 11.18 -25.26 -5.88
CA SER A 6 9.72 -25.10 -6.08
C SER A 6 8.97 -25.04 -4.75
N GLY A 7 9.48 -25.76 -3.74
CA GLY A 7 8.94 -25.78 -2.38
C GLY A 7 8.93 -24.42 -1.66
N LEU A 8 9.90 -23.52 -1.89
CA LEU A 8 9.88 -22.19 -1.26
C LEU A 8 8.72 -21.35 -1.79
N ILE A 9 8.58 -21.28 -3.12
CA ILE A 9 7.52 -20.49 -3.77
C ILE A 9 6.16 -21.02 -3.34
N GLU A 10 5.97 -22.34 -3.37
CA GLU A 10 4.74 -23.01 -2.95
C GLU A 10 4.39 -22.72 -1.48
N THR A 11 5.37 -22.78 -0.57
CA THR A 11 5.14 -22.50 0.85
C THR A 11 4.75 -21.03 1.07
N VAL A 12 5.42 -20.09 0.42
CA VAL A 12 5.06 -18.67 0.55
C VAL A 12 3.67 -18.41 -0.03
N GLN A 13 3.38 -18.94 -1.23
CA GLN A 13 2.05 -18.78 -1.84
C GLN A 13 0.96 -19.42 -0.97
N ARG A 14 1.24 -20.56 -0.33
CA ARG A 14 0.32 -21.19 0.62
C ARG A 14 -0.01 -20.27 1.79
N ASN A 15 0.97 -19.58 2.36
CA ASN A 15 0.74 -18.61 3.43
C ASN A 15 -0.07 -17.40 2.94
N CYS A 16 0.19 -16.91 1.72
CA CYS A 16 -0.63 -15.88 1.10
C CYS A 16 -2.09 -16.33 0.97
N ASP A 17 -2.29 -17.55 0.46
CA ASP A 17 -3.62 -18.11 0.21
C ASP A 17 -4.40 -18.36 1.52
N ILE A 18 -3.72 -18.78 2.60
CA ILE A 18 -4.33 -18.89 3.94
C ILE A 18 -4.78 -17.52 4.44
N SER A 19 -3.94 -16.49 4.29
CA SER A 19 -4.33 -15.13 4.68
C SER A 19 -5.53 -14.63 3.87
N ASP A 20 -5.51 -14.82 2.55
CA ASP A 20 -6.63 -14.43 1.70
C ASP A 20 -7.91 -15.19 2.04
N ALA A 21 -7.82 -16.48 2.37
CA ALA A 21 -8.97 -17.28 2.79
C ALA A 21 -9.66 -16.72 4.05
N HIS A 22 -8.89 -16.14 4.98
CA HIS A 22 -9.42 -15.51 6.19
C HIS A 22 -10.02 -14.13 5.93
N HIS A 23 -9.41 -13.36 5.03
CA HIS A 23 -9.64 -11.92 4.96
C HIS A 23 -10.34 -11.44 3.67
N ALA A 24 -10.46 -12.26 2.63
CA ALA A 24 -11.07 -11.87 1.36
C ALA A 24 -12.57 -11.53 1.49
N ALA A 25 -13.28 -12.14 2.45
CA ALA A 25 -14.69 -11.86 2.73
C ALA A 25 -14.94 -10.43 3.26
N ASN A 26 -13.89 -9.72 3.71
CA ASN A 26 -14.01 -8.35 4.21
C ASN A 26 -14.24 -7.32 3.10
N TYR A 27 -14.07 -7.68 1.82
CA TYR A 27 -14.31 -6.78 0.70
C TYR A 27 -15.79 -6.76 0.29
N THR A 28 -16.23 -5.60 -0.20
CA THR A 28 -17.49 -5.56 -0.97
C THR A 28 -17.37 -6.43 -2.22
N LEU A 29 -18.48 -7.02 -2.68
CA LEU A 29 -18.50 -7.91 -3.83
C LEU A 29 -17.81 -7.30 -5.08
N CYS A 30 -18.07 -6.02 -5.39
CA CYS A 30 -17.45 -5.37 -6.53
C CYS A 30 -15.92 -5.26 -6.38
N THR A 31 -15.45 -4.84 -5.20
CA THR A 31 -14.02 -4.76 -4.90
C THR A 31 -13.36 -6.13 -4.94
N TYR A 32 -14.00 -7.13 -4.35
CA TYR A 32 -13.54 -8.52 -4.35
C TYR A 32 -13.36 -9.05 -5.79
N LEU A 33 -14.39 -8.94 -6.63
CA LEU A 33 -14.33 -9.42 -8.01
C LEU A 33 -13.28 -8.71 -8.86
N MET A 34 -13.07 -7.40 -8.64
CA MET A 34 -11.99 -6.67 -9.30
C MET A 34 -10.60 -7.23 -8.92
N LYS A 35 -10.38 -7.49 -7.62
CA LYS A 35 -9.13 -8.07 -7.11
C LYS A 35 -8.91 -9.50 -7.63
N MET A 36 -9.95 -10.33 -7.60
CA MET A 36 -9.89 -11.71 -8.12
C MET A 36 -9.55 -11.74 -9.61
N ARG A 37 -10.10 -10.83 -10.40
CA ARG A 37 -9.76 -10.69 -11.82
C ARG A 37 -8.27 -10.33 -12.04
N GLU A 38 -7.69 -9.47 -11.20
CA GLU A 38 -6.26 -9.17 -11.25
C GLU A 38 -5.39 -10.31 -10.77
N LEU A 39 -5.78 -11.00 -9.69
CA LEU A 39 -5.07 -12.18 -9.21
C LEU A 39 -5.06 -13.30 -10.26
N TYR A 40 -6.17 -13.53 -10.96
CA TYR A 40 -6.25 -14.43 -12.11
C TYR A 40 -5.22 -14.07 -13.19
N ARG A 41 -5.15 -12.79 -13.56
CA ARG A 41 -4.20 -12.30 -14.58
C ARG A 41 -2.76 -12.58 -14.16
N TRP A 42 -2.42 -12.26 -12.92
CA TRP A 42 -1.08 -12.50 -12.36
C TRP A 42 -0.77 -14.01 -12.32
N ALA A 43 -1.66 -14.83 -11.77
CA ALA A 43 -1.46 -16.27 -11.61
C ALA A 43 -1.28 -17.00 -12.95
N ARG A 44 -1.86 -16.46 -14.03
CA ARG A 44 -1.72 -16.99 -15.40
C ARG A 44 -0.57 -16.36 -16.19
N GLY A 45 0.19 -15.42 -15.62
CA GLY A 45 1.27 -14.72 -16.31
C GLY A 45 0.81 -13.91 -17.53
N LEU A 46 -0.43 -13.44 -17.52
CA LEU A 46 -1.03 -12.75 -18.66
C LEU A 46 -0.57 -11.27 -18.72
N PRO A 47 -0.40 -10.70 -19.94
CA PRO A 47 -0.17 -9.27 -20.12
C PRO A 47 -1.27 -8.41 -19.47
N LEU A 48 -0.93 -7.17 -19.10
CA LEU A 48 -1.85 -6.24 -18.44
C LEU A 48 -3.09 -5.94 -19.28
N ASP A 49 -2.91 -5.73 -20.58
CA ASP A 49 -3.94 -5.43 -21.56
C ASP A 49 -4.64 -6.67 -22.14
N ALA A 50 -4.28 -7.87 -21.68
CA ALA A 50 -4.92 -9.10 -22.13
C ALA A 50 -6.42 -9.09 -21.83
N SER A 51 -7.22 -9.50 -22.83
CA SER A 51 -8.63 -9.78 -22.64
C SER A 51 -8.80 -11.00 -21.74
N LEU A 52 -9.66 -10.88 -20.72
CA LEU A 52 -9.92 -11.95 -19.76
C LEU A 52 -11.34 -12.49 -20.02
N PRO A 53 -11.49 -13.72 -20.57
CA PRO A 53 -12.80 -14.29 -20.83
C PRO A 53 -13.59 -14.47 -19.53
N ARG A 54 -14.83 -13.96 -19.49
CA ARG A 54 -15.68 -13.97 -18.28
C ARG A 54 -15.88 -15.39 -17.72
N GLU A 55 -16.11 -16.36 -18.59
CA GLU A 55 -16.33 -17.76 -18.18
C GLU A 55 -15.08 -18.36 -17.54
N ALA A 56 -13.91 -18.19 -18.17
CA ALA A 56 -12.64 -18.69 -17.63
C ALA A 56 -12.27 -18.04 -16.29
N VAL A 57 -12.48 -16.72 -16.15
CA VAL A 57 -12.29 -16.03 -14.87
C VAL A 57 -13.27 -16.57 -13.83
N GLY A 58 -14.56 -16.69 -14.17
CA GLY A 58 -15.58 -17.18 -13.24
C GLY A 58 -15.33 -18.60 -12.76
N GLU A 59 -14.90 -19.50 -13.65
CA GLU A 59 -14.52 -20.87 -13.30
C GLU A 59 -13.32 -20.89 -12.34
N TRP A 60 -12.28 -20.12 -12.64
CA TRP A 60 -11.10 -20.01 -11.78
C TRP A 60 -11.41 -19.40 -10.41
N VAL A 61 -12.27 -18.38 -10.35
CA VAL A 61 -12.70 -17.80 -9.08
C VAL A 61 -13.40 -18.84 -8.21
N ARG A 62 -14.31 -19.62 -8.80
CA ARG A 62 -15.01 -20.71 -8.09
C ARG A 62 -14.04 -21.78 -7.58
N GLU A 63 -13.07 -22.19 -8.39
CA GLU A 63 -12.03 -23.14 -7.97
C GLU A 63 -11.19 -22.59 -6.83
N ARG A 64 -10.84 -21.30 -6.91
CA ARG A 64 -10.07 -20.61 -5.87
C ARG A 64 -10.84 -20.50 -4.56
N GLU A 65 -12.14 -20.21 -4.61
CA GLU A 65 -13.00 -20.14 -3.43
C GLU A 65 -13.13 -21.50 -2.74
N ILE A 66 -13.36 -22.58 -3.50
CA ILE A 66 -13.37 -23.95 -2.96
C ILE A 66 -12.05 -24.27 -2.28
N TYR A 67 -10.93 -23.96 -2.95
CA TYR A 67 -9.60 -24.15 -2.37
C TYR A 67 -9.38 -23.33 -1.10
N TRP A 68 -9.85 -22.08 -1.05
CA TRP A 68 -9.75 -21.26 0.15
C TRP A 68 -10.58 -21.81 1.32
N GLU A 69 -11.79 -22.30 1.04
CA GLU A 69 -12.62 -22.97 2.05
C GLU A 69 -11.91 -24.19 2.67
N GLU A 70 -11.18 -24.97 1.86
CA GLU A 70 -10.45 -26.16 2.33
C GLU A 70 -9.30 -25.83 3.30
N ILE A 71 -8.75 -24.62 3.22
CA ILE A 71 -7.46 -24.27 3.85
C ILE A 71 -7.61 -23.16 4.88
N ALA A 72 -8.82 -22.61 5.01
CA ALA A 72 -9.14 -21.50 5.91
C ALA A 72 -8.90 -21.82 7.39
N GLU A 73 -8.76 -23.08 7.80
CA GLU A 73 -8.44 -23.42 9.19
C GLU A 73 -6.96 -23.80 9.39
N GLU A 74 -6.14 -23.74 8.34
CA GLU A 74 -4.72 -24.05 8.43
C GLU A 74 -3.93 -22.93 9.10
N ALA A 75 -2.89 -23.32 9.85
CA ALA A 75 -1.89 -22.39 10.36
C ALA A 75 -0.88 -22.03 9.26
N PHE A 76 -0.30 -20.83 9.36
CA PHE A 76 0.81 -20.44 8.50
C PHE A 76 1.98 -21.43 8.63
N GLN A 77 2.53 -21.82 7.49
CA GLN A 77 3.58 -22.81 7.39
C GLN A 77 4.95 -22.16 7.55
N PRO A 78 5.88 -22.74 8.32
CA PRO A 78 7.22 -22.20 8.47
C PRO A 78 7.98 -22.21 7.14
N ILE A 79 8.76 -21.17 6.91
CA ILE A 79 9.58 -21.04 5.70
C ILE A 79 10.83 -21.90 5.88
N ARG A 80 10.99 -22.95 5.07
CA ARG A 80 12.16 -23.84 5.11
C ARG A 80 13.20 -23.42 4.08
N LEU A 81 14.41 -23.12 4.54
CA LEU A 81 15.56 -22.80 3.71
C LEU A 81 16.74 -23.67 4.18
N ASP A 82 17.26 -24.48 3.27
CA ASP A 82 18.21 -25.55 3.58
C ASP A 82 17.66 -26.48 4.69
N ASP A 83 18.42 -26.67 5.77
CA ASP A 83 18.06 -27.50 6.93
C ASP A 83 17.36 -26.70 8.06
N GLU A 84 17.00 -25.44 7.81
CA GLU A 84 16.47 -24.51 8.82
C GLU A 84 15.02 -24.14 8.53
N ALA A 85 14.23 -23.98 9.60
CA ALA A 85 12.83 -23.56 9.53
C ALA A 85 12.67 -22.23 10.25
N PHE A 86 12.12 -21.25 9.55
CA PHE A 86 11.87 -19.89 10.04
C PHE A 86 10.39 -19.68 10.32
N ASP A 87 10.09 -18.85 11.32
CA ASP A 87 8.76 -18.29 11.49
C ASP A 87 8.40 -17.46 10.23
N PRO A 88 7.17 -17.53 9.70
CA PRO A 88 6.78 -16.76 8.50
C PRO A 88 6.97 -15.24 8.66
N PHE A 89 6.93 -14.70 9.88
CA PHE A 89 7.14 -13.29 10.14
C PHE A 89 8.61 -12.93 10.43
N ASP A 90 9.52 -13.91 10.46
CA ASP A 90 10.97 -13.69 10.56
C ASP A 90 11.59 -13.27 9.21
N GLN A 91 11.18 -12.09 8.78
CA GLN A 91 11.65 -11.49 7.54
C GLN A 91 13.18 -11.33 7.49
N ASP A 92 13.80 -10.97 8.62
CA ASP A 92 15.26 -10.72 8.67
C ASP A 92 16.04 -12.03 8.54
N GLY A 93 15.63 -13.08 9.26
CA GLY A 93 16.22 -14.41 9.15
C GLY A 93 16.09 -15.00 7.75
N ILE A 94 14.89 -14.92 7.18
CA ILE A 94 14.61 -15.42 5.82
C ILE A 94 15.44 -14.66 4.78
N ASN A 95 15.42 -13.33 4.78
CA ASN A 95 16.19 -12.55 3.81
C ASN A 95 17.70 -12.72 3.97
N ALA A 96 18.21 -12.95 5.19
CA ALA A 96 19.63 -13.22 5.40
C ALA A 96 20.10 -14.48 4.66
N ARG A 97 19.23 -15.48 4.49
CA ARG A 97 19.46 -16.71 3.71
C ARG A 97 19.23 -16.50 2.20
N LEU A 98 18.31 -15.63 1.81
CA LEU A 98 18.01 -15.32 0.40
C LEU A 98 18.99 -14.33 -0.27
N ARG A 99 19.94 -13.75 0.47
CA ARG A 99 20.86 -12.71 -0.04
C ARG A 99 21.54 -13.06 -1.37
N ASP A 100 22.00 -14.30 -1.53
CA ASP A 100 22.76 -14.73 -2.71
C ASP A 100 21.88 -15.39 -3.79
N SER A 101 20.58 -15.56 -3.53
CA SER A 101 19.65 -16.18 -4.47
C SER A 101 18.99 -15.19 -5.41
N GLY A 102 19.27 -13.89 -5.27
CA GLY A 102 18.61 -12.84 -6.07
C GLY A 102 17.11 -12.73 -5.79
N MET A 103 16.67 -13.08 -4.58
CA MET A 103 15.27 -13.03 -4.15
C MET A 103 15.12 -12.13 -2.92
N VAL A 104 13.89 -11.66 -2.71
CA VAL A 104 13.50 -10.90 -1.53
C VAL A 104 12.15 -11.38 -1.01
N TYR A 105 12.06 -11.49 0.30
CA TYR A 105 10.88 -11.88 1.05
C TYR A 105 10.40 -10.73 1.92
N SER A 106 9.09 -10.60 2.13
CA SER A 106 8.54 -9.73 3.17
C SER A 106 7.30 -10.32 3.78
N ALA A 107 7.12 -10.03 5.06
CA ALA A 107 5.96 -10.42 5.84
C ALA A 107 5.57 -9.31 6.81
N GLY A 108 4.29 -9.08 7.01
CA GLY A 108 3.79 -8.10 7.98
C GLY A 108 2.28 -8.02 8.06
N LEU A 109 1.79 -7.11 8.90
CA LEU A 109 0.36 -6.88 9.08
C LEU A 109 -0.09 -5.62 8.34
N GLY A 110 -1.13 -5.75 7.53
CA GLY A 110 -1.75 -4.67 6.76
C GLY A 110 -2.99 -4.10 7.44
N GLN A 111 -3.90 -3.61 6.62
CA GLN A 111 -5.21 -3.12 7.07
C GLN A 111 -6.04 -4.28 7.64
N GLY A 112 -6.82 -4.02 8.69
CA GLY A 112 -7.63 -5.03 9.37
C GLY A 112 -6.79 -6.10 10.07
N ALA A 113 -5.54 -5.77 10.41
CA ALA A 113 -4.55 -6.71 10.93
C ALA A 113 -4.34 -7.95 10.03
N THR A 114 -4.61 -7.81 8.72
CA THR A 114 -4.46 -8.88 7.72
C THR A 114 -2.97 -9.22 7.54
N PRO A 115 -2.56 -10.48 7.71
CA PRO A 115 -1.20 -10.92 7.37
C PRO A 115 -0.94 -10.78 5.87
N HIS A 116 0.24 -10.34 5.50
CA HIS A 116 0.69 -10.25 4.11
C HIS A 116 2.02 -10.95 3.97
N PHE A 117 2.16 -11.73 2.90
CA PHE A 117 3.40 -12.39 2.54
C PHE A 117 3.69 -12.15 1.06
N PHE A 118 4.98 -12.02 0.72
CA PHE A 118 5.37 -12.11 -0.67
C PHE A 118 6.80 -12.61 -0.84
N LEU A 119 7.04 -13.22 -1.99
CA LEU A 119 8.37 -13.58 -2.47
C LEU A 119 8.51 -13.08 -3.90
N ALA A 120 9.64 -12.47 -4.21
CA ALA A 120 9.90 -11.92 -5.54
C ALA A 120 11.38 -11.96 -5.88
N GLU A 121 11.69 -11.78 -7.16
CA GLU A 121 13.04 -11.49 -7.63
C GLU A 121 13.48 -10.14 -7.05
N LEU A 122 14.70 -10.08 -6.51
CA LEU A 122 15.32 -8.83 -6.07
C LEU A 122 15.79 -8.07 -7.30
N HIS A 123 15.18 -6.92 -7.56
CA HIS A 123 15.55 -6.05 -8.67
C HIS A 123 16.72 -5.14 -8.30
N GLU A 124 16.66 -4.52 -7.13
CA GLU A 124 17.66 -3.56 -6.69
C GLU A 124 17.68 -3.45 -5.16
N ARG A 125 18.87 -3.22 -4.59
CA ARG A 125 19.03 -2.75 -3.21
C ARG A 125 19.87 -1.49 -3.19
N ARG A 126 19.39 -0.45 -2.50
CA ARG A 126 20.11 0.83 -2.37
C ARG A 126 19.89 1.47 -1.00
N ALA A 127 20.86 2.26 -0.55
CA ALA A 127 20.71 3.08 0.65
C ALA A 127 20.25 4.50 0.28
N VAL A 128 19.23 5.02 0.96
CA VAL A 128 18.73 6.39 0.76
C VAL A 128 18.52 7.03 2.12
N LYS A 129 19.21 8.13 2.45
CA LYS A 129 19.02 8.90 3.70
C LYS A 129 19.03 8.06 4.99
N GLY A 130 19.83 6.99 5.04
CA GLY A 130 19.90 6.08 6.20
C GLY A 130 18.87 4.95 6.21
N TYR A 131 18.07 4.81 5.15
CA TYR A 131 17.12 3.73 4.92
C TYR A 131 17.68 2.73 3.90
N GLU A 132 17.51 1.44 4.16
CA GLU A 132 17.80 0.38 3.19
C GLU A 132 16.55 0.11 2.35
N ILE A 133 16.66 0.36 1.05
CA ILE A 133 15.55 0.26 0.12
C ILE A 133 15.72 -1.02 -0.70
N TRP A 134 14.72 -1.90 -0.63
CA TRP A 134 14.64 -3.15 -1.36
C TRP A 134 13.57 -3.02 -2.43
N VAL A 135 13.97 -3.08 -3.70
CA VAL A 135 13.02 -3.05 -4.83
C VAL A 135 12.84 -4.47 -5.33
N SER A 136 11.62 -4.99 -5.26
CA SER A 136 11.28 -6.27 -5.87
C SER A 136 10.81 -6.09 -7.32
N GLY A 137 11.18 -7.07 -8.15
CA GLY A 137 10.79 -7.19 -9.56
C GLY A 137 9.59 -8.11 -9.71
N LYS A 138 9.79 -9.23 -10.40
CA LYS A 138 8.76 -10.24 -10.65
C LYS A 138 8.37 -10.96 -9.36
N GLU A 139 7.09 -10.94 -9.03
CA GLU A 139 6.50 -11.64 -7.89
C GLU A 139 6.35 -13.13 -8.21
N LEU A 140 6.88 -13.96 -7.32
CA LEU A 140 6.82 -15.41 -7.39
C LEU A 140 5.68 -15.96 -6.51
N ALA A 141 5.36 -15.25 -5.42
CA ALA A 141 4.22 -15.51 -4.56
C ALA A 141 3.64 -14.19 -4.02
N ARG A 142 2.31 -14.08 -3.93
CA ARG A 142 1.63 -12.87 -3.42
C ARG A 142 0.22 -13.18 -2.91
N ASP A 143 -0.26 -12.30 -2.03
CA ASP A 143 -1.68 -12.24 -1.65
C ASP A 143 -2.55 -11.56 -2.74
N LEU A 144 -3.87 -11.67 -2.57
CA LEU A 144 -4.91 -10.98 -3.33
C LEU A 144 -4.70 -9.47 -3.27
N ILE A 145 -4.41 -8.94 -2.07
CA ILE A 145 -3.92 -7.58 -1.90
C ILE A 145 -2.40 -7.58 -1.92
N SER A 146 -1.85 -6.66 -2.72
CA SER A 146 -0.42 -6.47 -2.83
C SER A 146 -0.11 -5.01 -2.50
N PRO A 147 0.18 -4.70 -1.22
CA PRO A 147 0.53 -3.34 -0.82
C PRO A 147 1.74 -2.85 -1.62
N PRO A 148 1.77 -1.59 -2.09
CA PRO A 148 2.81 -1.10 -3.00
C PRO A 148 4.19 -1.03 -2.34
N ALA A 149 4.23 -0.70 -1.05
CA ALA A 149 5.43 -0.69 -0.24
C ALA A 149 5.08 -1.06 1.20
N MET A 150 6.09 -1.52 1.95
CA MET A 150 6.00 -1.81 3.37
C MET A 150 7.30 -1.44 4.05
N THR A 151 7.19 -0.87 5.26
CA THR A 151 8.34 -0.49 6.07
C THR A 151 8.42 -1.30 7.36
N ARG A 152 9.61 -1.86 7.63
CA ARG A 152 9.99 -2.49 8.89
C ARG A 152 11.29 -1.87 9.36
N ASP A 153 11.25 -1.22 10.53
CA ASP A 153 12.37 -0.42 11.06
C ASP A 153 12.90 0.59 10.04
N ASN A 154 14.14 0.43 9.59
CA ASN A 154 14.78 1.27 8.57
C ASN A 154 14.84 0.60 7.19
N GLN A 155 14.13 -0.51 6.99
CA GLN A 155 14.06 -1.24 5.72
C GLN A 155 12.73 -0.96 5.03
N ILE A 156 12.78 -0.51 3.77
CA ILE A 156 11.59 -0.20 2.95
C ILE A 156 11.58 -1.16 1.76
N PHE A 157 10.53 -1.98 1.68
CA PHE A 157 10.31 -2.93 0.59
C PHE A 157 9.32 -2.33 -0.40
N MET A 158 9.76 -2.05 -1.62
CA MET A 158 8.92 -1.51 -2.69
C MET A 158 8.67 -2.57 -3.76
N ARG A 159 7.39 -2.82 -4.06
CA ARG A 159 6.97 -3.88 -4.98
C ARG A 159 6.65 -3.31 -6.35
N ARG A 160 7.66 -3.33 -7.24
CA ARG A 160 7.57 -2.67 -8.54
C ARG A 160 6.47 -3.25 -9.42
N GLU A 161 6.37 -4.59 -9.49
CA GLU A 161 5.31 -5.24 -10.26
C GLU A 161 3.92 -4.90 -9.72
N SER A 162 3.73 -4.89 -8.39
CA SER A 162 2.46 -4.54 -7.74
C SER A 162 2.05 -3.11 -8.06
N ILE A 163 2.99 -2.17 -7.92
CA ILE A 163 2.75 -0.77 -8.27
C ILE A 163 2.33 -0.64 -9.73
N ARG A 164 3.06 -1.28 -10.65
CA ARG A 164 2.73 -1.28 -12.08
C ARG A 164 1.31 -1.81 -12.34
N ARG A 165 0.93 -2.91 -11.69
CA ARG A 165 -0.40 -3.52 -11.80
C ARG A 165 -1.50 -2.62 -11.24
N THR A 166 -1.31 -2.03 -10.06
CA THR A 166 -2.27 -1.08 -9.48
C THR A 166 -2.43 0.18 -10.34
N LEU A 167 -1.35 0.71 -10.91
CA LEU A 167 -1.43 1.84 -11.84
C LEU A 167 -2.21 1.47 -13.10
N TRP A 168 -2.05 0.24 -13.60
CA TRP A 168 -2.85 -0.23 -14.72
C TRP A 168 -4.35 -0.30 -14.42
N GLU A 169 -4.74 -0.70 -13.21
CA GLU A 169 -6.14 -0.61 -12.76
C GLU A 169 -6.64 0.84 -12.81
N ARG A 170 -5.83 1.81 -12.36
CA ARG A 170 -6.16 3.25 -12.44
C ARG A 170 -6.29 3.75 -13.87
N VAL A 171 -5.45 3.26 -14.78
CA VAL A 171 -5.55 3.57 -16.21
C VAL A 171 -6.86 3.04 -16.79
N GLN A 172 -7.24 1.80 -16.47
CA GLN A 172 -8.51 1.22 -16.90
C GLN A 172 -9.71 2.01 -16.38
N GLU A 173 -9.70 2.34 -15.07
CA GLU A 173 -10.75 3.14 -14.42
C GLU A 173 -10.90 4.52 -15.08
N TRP A 174 -9.78 5.22 -15.29
CA TRP A 174 -9.80 6.54 -15.91
C TRP A 174 -10.28 6.48 -17.37
N ARG A 175 -9.90 5.46 -18.14
CA ARG A 175 -10.31 5.32 -19.55
C ARG A 175 -11.82 5.22 -19.77
N TRP A 176 -12.60 4.82 -18.76
CA TRP A 176 -14.07 4.77 -18.86
C TRP A 176 -14.70 6.16 -18.98
N ASN A 177 -14.20 7.14 -18.21
CA ASN A 177 -14.83 8.46 -18.11
C ASN A 177 -13.95 9.62 -18.61
N ARG A 178 -12.64 9.40 -18.72
CA ARG A 178 -11.61 10.37 -19.16
C ARG A 178 -11.74 11.74 -18.49
N LEU A 179 -11.97 11.73 -17.17
CA LEU A 179 -12.13 12.96 -16.40
C LEU A 179 -10.87 13.81 -16.42
N ASP A 180 -11.02 15.13 -16.52
CA ASP A 180 -9.93 16.10 -16.36
C ASP A 180 -9.65 16.37 -14.87
N ASN A 181 -9.18 15.33 -14.17
CA ASN A 181 -8.83 15.37 -12.76
C ASN A 181 -7.32 15.13 -12.54
N ALA A 182 -6.86 15.11 -11.28
CA ALA A 182 -5.45 14.92 -10.96
C ALA A 182 -4.85 13.65 -11.58
N MET A 183 -5.58 12.52 -11.51
CA MET A 183 -5.17 11.28 -12.16
C MET A 183 -5.07 11.46 -13.69
N GLY A 184 -6.09 12.03 -14.34
CA GLY A 184 -6.07 12.26 -15.79
C GLY A 184 -4.89 13.14 -16.24
N ARG A 185 -4.56 14.18 -15.49
CA ARG A 185 -3.38 15.03 -15.75
C ARG A 185 -2.08 14.26 -15.58
N ALA A 186 -1.98 13.41 -14.55
CA ALA A 186 -0.83 12.53 -14.35
C ALA A 186 -0.68 11.57 -15.53
N LEU A 187 -1.75 10.85 -15.91
CA LEU A 187 -1.71 9.88 -17.02
C LEU A 187 -1.32 10.55 -18.35
N LYS A 188 -1.86 11.73 -18.63
CA LYS A 188 -1.50 12.53 -19.81
C LYS A 188 -0.01 12.95 -19.80
N ALA A 189 0.50 13.39 -18.65
CA ALA A 189 1.90 13.78 -18.52
C ALA A 189 2.88 12.61 -18.79
N HIS A 190 2.42 11.37 -18.66
CA HIS A 190 3.22 10.17 -18.89
C HIS A 190 3.11 9.62 -20.31
N GLY A 191 2.31 10.23 -21.19
CA GLY A 191 2.21 9.84 -22.59
C GLY A 191 1.64 8.44 -22.81
N LEU A 192 0.65 8.05 -21.99
CA LEU A 192 0.00 6.73 -22.05
C LEU A 192 -0.90 6.54 -23.28
N ASP A 193 -1.30 7.64 -23.93
CA ASP A 193 -2.09 7.59 -25.16
C ASP A 193 -1.20 7.36 -26.40
N GLU A 194 0.07 7.77 -26.35
CA GLU A 194 1.05 7.57 -27.42
C GLU A 194 1.69 6.18 -27.35
N ALA A 195 2.11 5.73 -26.16
CA ALA A 195 2.75 4.44 -25.98
C ALA A 195 2.48 3.89 -24.57
N LEU A 196 1.56 2.93 -24.47
CA LEU A 196 1.09 2.38 -23.20
C LEU A 196 2.24 1.84 -22.34
N ASP A 197 3.03 0.89 -22.85
CA ASP A 197 4.04 0.21 -22.02
C ASP A 197 5.14 1.17 -21.54
N PRO A 198 5.79 1.99 -22.40
CA PRO A 198 6.76 2.98 -21.96
C PRO A 198 6.15 4.06 -21.04
N GLY A 199 4.91 4.47 -21.27
CA GLY A 199 4.21 5.42 -20.42
C GLY A 199 3.93 4.86 -19.03
N LEU A 200 3.51 3.59 -18.95
CA LEU A 200 3.28 2.89 -17.70
C LEU A 200 4.58 2.61 -16.96
N GLU A 201 5.69 2.35 -17.66
CA GLU A 201 7.01 2.25 -17.02
C GLU A 201 7.41 3.56 -16.34
N ARG A 202 7.32 4.70 -17.04
CA ARG A 202 7.60 6.02 -16.44
C ARG A 202 6.70 6.31 -15.24
N LEU A 203 5.40 6.01 -15.37
CA LEU A 203 4.43 6.22 -14.29
C LEU A 203 4.73 5.34 -13.08
N THR A 204 5.20 4.11 -13.32
CA THR A 204 5.66 3.20 -12.27
C THR A 204 6.87 3.79 -11.55
N ASP A 205 7.87 4.27 -12.27
CA ASP A 205 9.08 4.85 -11.67
C ASP A 205 8.77 6.10 -10.84
N ASP A 206 7.87 6.96 -11.33
CA ASP A 206 7.42 8.15 -10.60
C ASP A 206 6.56 7.80 -9.38
N GLN A 207 5.73 6.76 -9.46
CA GLN A 207 5.01 6.26 -8.30
C GLN A 207 5.92 5.62 -7.26
N MET A 208 7.00 4.96 -7.68
CA MET A 208 8.02 4.41 -6.77
C MET A 208 8.71 5.53 -5.99
N LYS A 209 9.00 6.68 -6.62
CA LYS A 209 9.53 7.86 -5.91
C LYS A 209 8.53 8.39 -4.89
N LEU A 210 7.25 8.45 -5.27
CA LEU A 210 6.20 8.91 -4.36
C LEU A 210 6.07 8.00 -3.14
N ALA A 211 5.98 6.68 -3.39
CA ALA A 211 5.90 5.68 -2.34
C ALA A 211 7.11 5.77 -1.41
N LEU A 212 8.33 5.90 -1.95
CA LEU A 212 9.54 6.07 -1.14
C LEU A 212 9.44 7.27 -0.18
N TRP A 213 8.99 8.44 -0.66
CA TRP A 213 8.84 9.60 0.22
C TRP A 213 7.76 9.41 1.28
N HIS A 214 6.65 8.74 0.93
CA HIS A 214 5.59 8.39 1.85
C HIS A 214 6.09 7.45 2.96
N GLU A 215 6.79 6.38 2.60
CA GLU A 215 7.34 5.41 3.55
C GLU A 215 8.39 6.06 4.49
N ILE A 216 9.27 6.92 3.96
CA ILE A 216 10.19 7.70 4.81
C ILE A 216 9.40 8.62 5.75
N GLY A 217 8.34 9.26 5.24
CA GLY A 217 7.42 10.07 6.03
C GLY A 217 6.73 9.29 7.13
N GLU A 218 6.32 8.04 6.87
CA GLU A 218 5.74 7.16 7.89
C GLU A 218 6.75 6.84 9.00
N VAL A 219 8.01 6.55 8.65
CA VAL A 219 9.04 6.30 9.68
C VAL A 219 9.30 7.55 10.52
N GLU A 220 9.34 8.73 9.89
CA GLU A 220 9.48 9.99 10.61
C GLU A 220 8.27 10.27 11.50
N ALA A 221 7.06 10.01 11.01
CA ALA A 221 5.82 10.14 11.77
C ALA A 221 5.83 9.22 12.99
N ARG A 222 6.22 7.94 12.83
CA ARG A 222 6.31 6.93 13.91
C ARG A 222 7.13 7.42 15.11
N ARG A 223 8.19 8.20 14.89
CA ARG A 223 9.02 8.78 15.95
C ARG A 223 8.31 9.85 16.79
N LEU A 224 7.18 10.36 16.30
CA LEU A 224 6.34 11.37 16.96
C LEU A 224 5.05 10.76 17.54
N LEU A 225 4.73 9.50 17.23
CA LEU A 225 3.49 8.88 17.70
C LEU A 225 3.64 8.46 19.17
N PRO A 226 2.56 8.53 19.97
CA PRO A 226 2.54 7.96 21.31
C PRO A 226 2.77 6.45 21.30
N ASP A 227 3.31 5.91 22.40
CA ASP A 227 3.62 4.48 22.55
C ASP A 227 2.41 3.58 22.26
N HIS A 228 1.20 4.02 22.63
CA HIS A 228 -0.05 3.28 22.47
C HIS A 228 -0.67 3.35 21.07
N TRP A 229 -0.03 4.04 20.11
CA TRP A 229 -0.60 4.21 18.77
C TRP A 229 -0.89 2.86 18.08
N SER A 230 0.06 1.93 18.13
CA SER A 230 -0.10 0.61 17.51
C SER A 230 -1.22 -0.19 18.17
N ASP A 231 -1.39 -0.06 19.49
CA ASP A 231 -2.44 -0.72 20.25
C ASP A 231 -3.83 -0.21 19.81
N TRP A 232 -3.98 1.11 19.64
CA TRP A 232 -5.22 1.72 19.14
C TRP A 232 -5.57 1.26 17.72
N VAL A 233 -4.58 1.23 16.82
CA VAL A 233 -4.79 0.76 15.44
C VAL A 233 -5.18 -0.71 15.42
N TYR A 234 -4.55 -1.55 16.27
CA TYR A 234 -4.85 -2.96 16.38
C TYR A 234 -6.24 -3.21 16.98
N LEU A 235 -6.59 -2.53 18.08
CA LEU A 235 -7.90 -2.66 18.72
C LEU A 235 -9.05 -2.34 17.75
N LEU A 236 -8.86 -1.32 16.91
CA LEU A 236 -9.88 -0.84 15.99
C LEU A 236 -9.78 -1.46 14.60
N ALA A 237 -8.93 -2.46 14.40
CA ALA A 237 -8.71 -3.12 13.12
C ALA A 237 -10.02 -3.65 12.52
N GLY A 238 -10.23 -3.40 11.23
CA GLY A 238 -11.45 -3.79 10.50
C GLY A 238 -12.64 -2.85 10.70
N THR A 239 -12.53 -1.85 11.59
CA THR A 239 -13.59 -0.86 11.81
C THR A 239 -13.41 0.40 10.97
N PRO A 240 -14.45 1.24 10.80
CA PRO A 240 -14.32 2.56 10.19
C PRO A 240 -13.37 3.52 10.92
N ALA A 241 -13.03 3.25 12.18
CA ALA A 241 -12.08 4.06 12.95
C ALA A 241 -10.63 3.78 12.51
N GLU A 242 -10.26 2.54 12.19
CA GLU A 242 -8.92 2.21 11.65
C GLU A 242 -8.60 3.04 10.41
N LEU A 243 -9.55 3.15 9.47
CA LEU A 243 -9.37 3.91 8.22
C LEU A 243 -9.00 5.37 8.50
N ARG A 244 -9.60 5.96 9.53
CA ARG A 244 -9.34 7.35 9.95
C ARG A 244 -8.02 7.49 10.67
N LEU A 245 -7.70 6.56 11.57
CA LEU A 245 -6.40 6.53 12.25
C LEU A 245 -5.24 6.46 11.24
N ARG A 246 -5.33 5.54 10.29
CA ARG A 246 -4.32 5.44 9.21
C ARG A 246 -4.26 6.73 8.40
N ALA A 247 -5.40 7.31 8.02
CA ALA A 247 -5.42 8.57 7.29
C ALA A 247 -4.80 9.75 8.05
N LEU A 248 -4.93 9.81 9.39
CA LEU A 248 -4.24 10.81 10.22
C LEU A 248 -2.72 10.66 10.13
N ARG A 249 -2.22 9.43 10.33
CA ARG A 249 -0.80 9.13 10.24
C ARG A 249 -0.26 9.40 8.83
N ASP A 250 -1.00 9.01 7.79
CA ASP A 250 -0.60 9.20 6.40
C ASP A 250 -0.57 10.70 6.03
N ASN A 251 -1.51 11.51 6.54
CA ASN A 251 -1.46 12.95 6.37
C ASN A 251 -0.29 13.59 7.14
N LEU A 252 0.05 13.09 8.34
CA LEU A 252 1.25 13.52 9.06
C LEU A 252 2.53 13.15 8.30
N ALA A 253 2.64 11.92 7.81
CA ALA A 253 3.76 11.45 6.99
C ALA A 253 3.97 12.34 5.75
N ASP A 254 2.88 12.66 5.06
CA ASP A 254 2.95 13.47 3.86
C ASP A 254 3.26 14.94 4.14
N ALA A 255 2.78 15.48 5.26
CA ALA A 255 3.14 16.82 5.73
C ALA A 255 4.62 16.92 6.15
N LEU A 256 5.16 15.87 6.78
CA LEU A 256 6.55 15.81 7.23
C LEU A 256 7.54 15.69 6.07
N ARG A 257 7.24 14.80 5.11
CA ARG A 257 8.24 14.37 4.12
C ARG A 257 7.76 14.43 2.68
N THR A 258 6.62 13.83 2.36
CA THR A 258 6.20 13.63 0.97
C THR A 258 5.97 14.95 0.25
N LEU A 259 5.08 15.80 0.75
CA LEU A 259 4.74 17.07 0.11
C LEU A 259 5.95 18.00 0.00
N PRO A 260 6.76 18.23 1.06
CA PRO A 260 7.99 18.99 0.94
C PRO A 260 8.93 18.43 -0.13
N ALA A 261 9.17 17.11 -0.15
CA ALA A 261 10.07 16.49 -1.11
C ALA A 261 9.58 16.64 -2.56
N LEU A 262 8.28 16.46 -2.82
CA LEU A 262 7.73 16.67 -4.16
C LEU A 262 7.85 18.12 -4.63
N LEU A 263 7.58 19.07 -3.73
CA LEU A 263 7.63 20.50 -4.02
C LEU A 263 9.06 20.99 -4.29
N ASP A 264 10.06 20.37 -3.67
CA ASP A 264 11.48 20.73 -3.83
C ASP A 264 12.15 20.02 -5.02
N ASP A 265 11.76 18.77 -5.31
CA ASP A 265 12.42 17.91 -6.32
C ASP A 265 11.69 17.92 -7.68
N ASP A 266 10.42 17.50 -7.71
CA ASP A 266 9.64 17.41 -8.94
C ASP A 266 8.14 17.70 -8.72
N PRO A 267 7.72 18.98 -8.79
CA PRO A 267 6.34 19.37 -8.56
C PRO A 267 5.33 18.74 -9.53
N ARG A 268 5.77 18.22 -10.69
CA ARG A 268 4.88 17.57 -11.66
C ARG A 268 4.22 16.31 -11.05
N LEU A 269 4.88 15.69 -10.08
CA LEU A 269 4.38 14.51 -9.36
C LEU A 269 3.18 14.84 -8.46
N LEU A 270 2.86 16.11 -8.22
CA LEU A 270 1.66 16.50 -7.48
C LEU A 270 0.38 16.00 -8.17
N HIS A 271 0.34 15.93 -9.50
CA HIS A 271 -0.80 15.31 -10.21
C HIS A 271 -1.01 13.86 -9.78
N LEU A 272 0.07 13.08 -9.71
CA LEU A 272 0.02 11.68 -9.33
C LEU A 272 -0.34 11.52 -7.84
N TYR A 273 0.29 12.31 -6.97
CA TYR A 273 -0.03 12.36 -5.54
C TYR A 273 -1.51 12.60 -5.28
N PHE A 274 -2.08 13.69 -5.82
CA PHE A 274 -3.50 14.01 -5.63
C PHE A 274 -4.44 13.04 -6.36
N GLY A 275 -3.97 12.41 -7.44
CA GLY A 275 -4.66 11.34 -8.14
C GLY A 275 -4.81 10.07 -7.29
N LEU A 276 -3.81 9.76 -6.46
CA LEU A 276 -3.77 8.57 -5.61
C LEU A 276 -4.28 8.83 -4.18
N MET A 277 -4.32 10.08 -3.75
CA MET A 277 -4.79 10.46 -2.43
C MET A 277 -6.23 9.97 -2.19
N THR A 278 -6.39 9.21 -1.11
CA THR A 278 -7.65 8.52 -0.79
C THR A 278 -8.75 9.52 -0.40
N PRO A 279 -10.05 9.16 -0.55
CA PRO A 279 -11.16 10.02 -0.15
C PRO A 279 -11.10 10.43 1.32
N MET A 280 -10.72 9.52 2.22
CA MET A 280 -10.60 9.81 3.65
C MET A 280 -9.57 10.90 3.91
N ARG A 281 -8.40 10.81 3.28
CA ARG A 281 -7.34 11.81 3.43
C ARG A 281 -7.77 13.18 2.90
N LYS A 282 -8.50 13.22 1.78
CA LYS A 282 -9.08 14.45 1.21
C LYS A 282 -10.14 15.07 2.13
N GLN A 283 -10.97 14.24 2.75
CA GLN A 283 -11.98 14.68 3.72
C GLN A 283 -11.35 15.28 4.99
N LEU A 284 -10.27 14.65 5.49
CA LEU A 284 -9.58 15.13 6.69
C LEU A 284 -8.73 16.37 6.42
N GLN A 285 -8.17 16.55 5.20
CA GLN A 285 -7.35 17.71 4.87
C GLN A 285 -7.79 18.41 3.57
N PRO A 286 -8.99 19.00 3.53
CA PRO A 286 -9.49 19.71 2.34
C PRO A 286 -8.60 20.88 1.92
N ALA A 287 -7.85 21.51 2.85
CA ALA A 287 -6.86 22.54 2.54
C ALA A 287 -5.82 22.10 1.49
N LEU A 288 -5.46 20.81 1.44
CA LEU A 288 -4.56 20.29 0.39
C LEU A 288 -5.24 20.20 -0.97
N VAL A 289 -6.54 19.89 -1.01
CA VAL A 289 -7.31 19.85 -2.26
C VAL A 289 -7.44 21.26 -2.84
N GLU A 290 -7.69 22.26 -2.00
CA GLU A 290 -7.69 23.66 -2.39
C GLU A 290 -6.29 24.11 -2.84
N GLY A 291 -5.24 23.73 -2.11
CA GLY A 291 -3.86 24.00 -2.48
C GLY A 291 -3.47 23.40 -3.83
N TYR A 292 -3.93 22.20 -4.15
CA TYR A 292 -3.74 21.60 -5.46
C TYR A 292 -4.36 22.42 -6.58
N GLN A 293 -5.57 22.97 -6.37
CA GLN A 293 -6.22 23.82 -7.35
C GLN A 293 -5.42 25.12 -7.56
N ARG A 294 -4.95 25.76 -6.48
CA ARG A 294 -4.11 26.96 -6.58
C ARG A 294 -2.77 26.70 -7.28
N TRP A 295 -2.20 25.51 -7.09
CA TRP A 295 -1.00 25.09 -7.82
C TRP A 295 -1.25 24.95 -9.32
N ILE A 296 -2.40 24.39 -9.73
CA ILE A 296 -2.83 24.40 -11.14
C ILE A 296 -2.96 25.84 -11.66
N ASP A 297 -3.48 26.75 -10.83
CA ASP A 297 -3.67 28.16 -11.18
C ASP A 297 -2.35 28.98 -11.15
N GLY A 298 -1.22 28.36 -10.81
CA GLY A 298 0.11 28.94 -10.93
C GLY A 298 0.70 29.54 -9.65
N ASP A 299 0.20 29.18 -8.46
CA ASP A 299 0.73 29.66 -7.17
C ASP A 299 2.14 29.11 -6.81
N GLY A 300 2.72 28.28 -7.68
CA GLY A 300 4.06 27.69 -7.48
C GLY A 300 4.15 26.72 -6.31
N GLY A 301 3.02 26.28 -5.74
CA GLY A 301 2.93 25.33 -4.63
C GLY A 301 2.95 25.99 -3.26
N GLU A 302 2.77 27.32 -3.19
CA GLU A 302 2.74 28.07 -1.94
C GLU A 302 1.63 27.58 -1.01
N ALA A 303 0.40 27.44 -1.50
CA ALA A 303 -0.72 26.97 -0.67
C ALA A 303 -0.53 25.52 -0.19
N ILE A 304 0.12 24.67 -0.98
CA ILE A 304 0.44 23.29 -0.58
C ILE A 304 1.50 23.30 0.53
N ARG A 305 2.55 24.13 0.42
CA ARG A 305 3.57 24.28 1.46
C ARG A 305 2.96 24.75 2.78
N GLU A 306 2.08 25.75 2.73
CA GLU A 306 1.38 26.26 3.91
C GLU A 306 0.50 25.17 4.54
N ALA A 307 -0.30 24.46 3.72
CA ALA A 307 -1.15 23.38 4.18
C ALA A 307 -0.36 22.20 4.78
N ALA A 308 0.80 21.86 4.21
CA ALA A 308 1.70 20.85 4.76
C ALA A 308 2.31 21.30 6.10
N ALA A 309 2.77 22.55 6.20
CA ALA A 309 3.32 23.08 7.45
C ALA A 309 2.28 23.08 8.58
N ARG A 310 1.06 23.57 8.33
CA ARG A 310 -0.05 23.49 9.27
C ARG A 310 -0.43 22.05 9.61
N GLY A 311 -0.46 21.17 8.61
CA GLY A 311 -0.79 19.75 8.77
C GLY A 311 0.18 19.03 9.68
N ARG A 312 1.48 19.34 9.60
CA ARG A 312 2.50 18.72 10.46
C ARG A 312 2.19 18.90 11.95
N GLU A 313 1.93 20.13 12.38
CA GLU A 313 1.65 20.45 13.78
C GLU A 313 0.29 19.88 14.20
N HIS A 314 -0.74 20.14 13.38
CA HIS A 314 -2.10 19.74 13.65
C HIS A 314 -2.25 18.21 13.79
N TRP A 315 -1.74 17.43 12.84
CA TRP A 315 -1.90 15.98 12.88
C TRP A 315 -1.11 15.33 14.01
N ALA A 316 0.08 15.84 14.33
CA ALA A 316 0.86 15.36 15.46
C ALA A 316 0.11 15.61 16.79
N GLU A 317 -0.45 16.80 16.98
CA GLU A 317 -1.24 17.13 18.18
C GLU A 317 -2.49 16.24 18.30
N ARG A 318 -3.22 16.07 17.19
CA ARG A 318 -4.44 15.25 17.17
C ARG A 318 -4.16 13.79 17.51
N ILE A 319 -3.11 13.21 16.93
CA ILE A 319 -2.70 11.84 17.26
C ILE A 319 -2.23 11.76 18.72
N GLY A 320 -1.47 12.76 19.18
CA GLY A 320 -1.02 12.86 20.58
C GLY A 320 -2.19 12.86 21.58
N HIS A 321 -3.25 13.61 21.30
CA HIS A 321 -4.45 13.63 22.14
C HIS A 321 -5.25 12.33 22.09
N LEU A 322 -5.40 11.73 20.90
CA LEU A 322 -6.22 10.53 20.73
C LEU A 322 -5.58 9.29 21.36
N ALA A 323 -4.26 9.14 21.24
CA ALA A 323 -3.51 8.01 21.77
C ALA A 323 -2.68 8.40 23.02
N ALA A 324 -3.13 9.41 23.78
CA ALA A 324 -2.45 9.87 24.99
C ALA A 324 -2.37 8.80 26.09
N SER A 325 -3.32 7.87 26.09
CA SER A 325 -3.41 6.73 27.00
C SER A 325 -3.62 5.43 26.22
N ALA A 326 -3.35 4.32 26.89
CA ALA A 326 -3.69 3.00 26.37
C ALA A 326 -5.18 2.92 25.99
N PRO A 327 -5.51 2.20 24.91
CA PRO A 327 -6.89 1.89 24.60
C PRO A 327 -7.52 0.98 25.68
N PRO A 328 -8.86 0.86 25.74
CA PRO A 328 -9.51 -0.19 26.51
C PRO A 328 -9.14 -1.59 25.99
N GLU A 329 -9.45 -2.64 26.76
CA GLU A 329 -9.16 -4.02 26.36
C GLU A 329 -9.97 -4.47 25.13
N GLU A 330 -11.20 -3.97 25.00
CA GLU A 330 -12.12 -4.29 23.91
C GLU A 330 -12.73 -3.01 23.32
N ALA A 331 -12.97 -3.02 22.01
CA ALA A 331 -13.70 -1.95 21.33
C ALA A 331 -15.18 -2.32 21.19
N ASP A 332 -16.05 -1.48 21.72
CA ASP A 332 -17.48 -1.51 21.43
C ASP A 332 -17.86 -0.51 20.33
N GLU A 333 -19.11 -0.58 19.87
CA GLU A 333 -19.61 0.31 18.82
C GLU A 333 -19.60 1.79 19.21
N ASP A 334 -19.73 2.09 20.50
CA ASP A 334 -19.76 3.47 21.01
C ASP A 334 -18.36 4.08 20.99
N LEU A 335 -17.32 3.34 21.38
CA LEU A 335 -15.92 3.73 21.23
C LEU A 335 -15.58 3.99 19.77
N VAL A 336 -15.96 3.07 18.86
CA VAL A 336 -15.74 3.25 17.42
C VAL A 336 -16.39 4.54 16.93
N ARG A 337 -17.63 4.82 17.35
CA ARG A 337 -18.36 6.04 16.99
C ARG A 337 -17.71 7.30 17.57
N GLU A 338 -17.24 7.25 18.81
CA GLU A 338 -16.55 8.35 19.48
C GLU A 338 -15.25 8.70 18.75
N VAL A 339 -14.40 7.71 18.48
CA VAL A 339 -13.13 7.90 17.76
C VAL A 339 -13.38 8.46 16.36
N VAL A 340 -14.34 7.90 15.63
CA VAL A 340 -14.76 8.41 14.31
C VAL A 340 -15.18 9.88 14.39
N GLY A 341 -16.07 10.22 15.32
CA GLY A 341 -16.60 11.58 15.48
C GLY A 341 -15.51 12.58 15.89
N ALA A 342 -14.62 12.17 16.80
CA ALA A 342 -13.49 12.97 17.22
C ALA A 342 -12.56 13.28 16.05
N ILE A 343 -12.18 12.28 15.25
CA ILE A 343 -11.29 12.48 14.10
C ILE A 343 -11.94 13.37 13.03
N ASP A 344 -13.19 13.09 12.67
CA ASP A 344 -13.90 13.83 11.61
C ASP A 344 -14.12 15.31 12.00
N ALA A 345 -14.36 15.60 13.28
CA ALA A 345 -14.47 16.97 13.80
C ALA A 345 -13.13 17.75 13.73
N GLY A 346 -12.01 17.03 13.66
CA GLY A 346 -10.66 17.59 13.58
C GLY A 346 -10.13 17.79 12.16
N ALA A 347 -10.98 17.77 11.13
CA ALA A 347 -10.54 18.00 9.75
C ALA A 347 -9.87 19.39 9.58
N LEU A 348 -8.71 19.43 8.92
CA LEU A 348 -7.94 20.65 8.66
C LEU A 348 -8.45 21.36 7.41
N ARG A 349 -9.25 22.40 7.66
CA ARG A 349 -9.85 23.26 6.62
C ARG A 349 -8.99 24.45 6.27
#